data_AF-B4JI36-F1
#
_entry.id   AF-B4JI36-F1
#
_cell.length_a   1.000
_cell.length_b   1.000
_cell.length_c   1.000
_cell.angle_alpha   90.00
_cell.angle_beta   90.00
_cell.angle_gamma   90.00
#
_symmetry.space_group_name_H-M   'P 1'
#
loop_
_entity.id
_entity.type
_entity.pdbx_description
1 polymer ?
#
loop_
_entity_poly.entity_id
_entity_poly.type
_entity_poly.pdbx_seq_one_letter_code
_entity_poly.pdbx_strand_id
1 'polypeptide(L)'
;MALRVFGLNIIKTNRTLLHNAVKTNGASNSQVAMAPYATQVTVQATPAAVQKQKVSKAMKAYLERANEHDEFMKTQHLEFQIGKRHLANMMGADAETFTQQDIDEAIAYLFPSGLFDKSARPAMRTPEEVFPARKAAEFDETGRPFHSMFYTGKPNFFQLLHDIVKETHKLYDLEERMLRRGNKPDENQKIETAGFQLLPKEQLERMLVEHIADIEYLNFTNTMERLISSPYAYKSKAFIERFLKPLIDQSKQLEVPKPKIDGDGRQYITTYECLRKTARADVTVRLPGTGKITINGHDISYFTDEQNKEQLLFPLSFSSMLGKVDVEANVEGGGPSGQSGAIRWGIAMSLRSFVDQEMIESMRLAGLLTRDYRRRERKKFGQEGARRKYTWKKR
;
A
#
# COMPACT_ATOMS: atom_id res chain seq x y z
N MET A 1 39.43 -13.09 2.73
CA MET A 1 39.17 -11.82 3.46
C MET A 1 38.15 -10.88 2.78
N ALA A 2 37.78 -11.07 1.51
CA ALA A 2 36.88 -10.14 0.80
C ALA A 2 35.37 -10.30 1.08
N LEU A 3 34.91 -11.45 1.61
CA LEU A 3 33.47 -11.71 1.86
C LEU A 3 32.94 -11.11 3.18
N ARG A 4 33.81 -10.76 4.13
CA ARG A 4 33.39 -10.18 5.43
C ARG A 4 33.05 -8.69 5.36
N VAL A 5 33.55 -7.97 4.35
CA VAL A 5 33.37 -6.52 4.22
C VAL A 5 31.98 -6.17 3.65
N PHE A 6 31.44 -7.00 2.76
CA PHE A 6 30.10 -6.78 2.18
C PHE A 6 28.96 -7.04 3.17
N GLY A 7 29.07 -8.06 4.04
CA GLY A 7 28.03 -8.36 5.03
C GLY A 7 27.85 -7.27 6.09
N LEU A 8 28.94 -6.63 6.52
CA LEU A 8 28.88 -5.59 7.55
C LEU A 8 28.27 -4.28 7.05
N ASN A 9 28.41 -3.95 5.75
CA ASN A 9 27.83 -2.73 5.19
C ASN A 9 26.31 -2.86 4.98
N ILE A 10 25.80 -4.03 4.59
CA ILE A 10 24.35 -4.29 4.45
C ILE A 10 23.64 -4.24 5.80
N ILE A 11 24.28 -4.74 6.86
CA ILE A 11 23.72 -4.73 8.21
C ILE A 11 23.68 -3.30 8.80
N LYS A 12 24.68 -2.45 8.49
CA LYS A 12 24.69 -1.05 8.93
C LYS A 12 23.60 -0.21 8.26
N THR A 13 23.36 -0.40 6.96
CA THR A 13 22.30 0.30 6.22
C THR A 13 20.89 -0.10 6.68
N ASN A 14 20.70 -1.33 7.13
CA ASN A 14 19.40 -1.77 7.68
C ASN A 14 19.12 -1.23 9.09
N ARG A 15 20.16 -0.92 9.87
CA ARG A 15 20.00 -0.39 11.24
C ARG A 15 19.56 1.08 11.24
N THR A 16 19.98 1.87 10.25
CA THR A 16 19.55 3.26 10.07
C THR A 16 18.09 3.36 9.59
N LEU A 17 17.65 2.43 8.73
CA LEU A 17 16.24 2.34 8.29
C LEU A 17 15.27 2.02 9.45
N LEU A 18 15.64 1.08 10.33
CA LEU A 18 14.83 0.75 11.52
C LEU A 18 14.70 1.92 12.49
N HIS A 19 15.74 2.74 12.63
CA HIS A 19 15.70 3.89 13.54
C HIS A 19 14.81 5.04 13.02
N ASN A 20 14.65 5.15 11.70
CA ASN A 20 13.73 6.09 11.05
C ASN A 20 12.27 5.63 11.12
N ALA A 21 12.00 4.32 11.01
CA ALA A 21 10.65 3.76 11.11
C ALA A 21 10.03 3.88 12.52
N VAL A 22 10.85 3.85 13.58
CA VAL A 22 10.35 3.99 14.97
C VAL A 22 10.00 5.44 15.32
N LYS A 23 10.55 6.43 14.62
CA LYS A 23 10.24 7.86 14.85
C LYS A 23 8.96 8.35 14.18
N THR A 24 8.33 7.57 13.30
CA THR A 24 7.13 7.99 12.54
C THR A 24 5.81 7.56 13.17
N ASN A 25 5.82 6.84 14.29
CA ASN A 25 4.60 6.40 14.98
C ASN A 25 4.03 7.45 15.98
N GLY A 26 4.60 8.65 16.01
CA GLY A 26 4.10 9.78 16.81
C GLY A 26 3.73 10.98 15.94
N ALA A 27 2.42 11.14 15.72
CA ALA A 27 1.73 12.37 15.33
C ALA A 27 2.32 13.23 14.19
N SER A 28 1.61 13.26 13.06
CA SER A 28 0.72 14.40 12.80
C SER A 28 -0.30 13.96 11.76
N ASN A 29 -1.58 14.19 12.08
CA ASN A 29 -2.58 14.42 11.05
C ASN A 29 -2.14 15.69 10.33
N SER A 30 -1.18 15.58 9.42
CA SER A 30 -0.92 16.62 8.46
C SER A 30 -2.17 16.66 7.60
N GLN A 31 -3.11 17.51 8.00
CA GLN A 31 -4.06 18.12 7.07
C GLN A 31 -3.22 18.48 5.86
N VAL A 32 -3.40 17.72 4.78
CA VAL A 32 -2.74 17.98 3.51
C VAL A 32 -3.14 19.41 3.18
N ALA A 33 -2.19 20.33 3.32
CA ALA A 33 -2.39 21.71 2.96
C ALA A 33 -2.94 21.73 1.54
N MET A 34 -4.09 22.37 1.42
CA MET A 34 -4.95 22.46 0.25
C MET A 34 -4.13 22.68 -1.03
N ALA A 35 -4.55 22.00 -2.10
CA ALA A 35 -3.81 21.90 -3.35
C ALA A 35 -3.33 23.28 -3.87
N PRO A 36 -2.03 23.43 -4.20
CA PRO A 36 -1.49 24.68 -4.78
C PRO A 36 -1.95 24.92 -6.23
N TYR A 37 -2.72 23.99 -6.80
CA TYR A 37 -3.22 24.05 -8.17
C TYR A 37 -4.74 24.26 -8.16
N ALA A 38 -5.14 25.45 -8.64
CA ALA A 38 -6.45 25.94 -9.11
C ALA A 38 -7.77 25.30 -8.64
N THR A 39 -7.84 24.73 -7.44
CA THR A 39 -9.11 24.30 -6.81
C THR A 39 -9.75 25.44 -6.03
N GLN A 40 -8.97 26.45 -5.63
CA GLN A 40 -9.50 27.67 -5.04
C GLN A 40 -8.83 28.89 -5.66
N VAL A 41 -9.64 29.77 -6.25
CA VAL A 41 -9.19 31.09 -6.68
C VAL A 41 -9.60 32.09 -5.60
N THR A 42 -8.70 32.42 -4.68
CA THR A 42 -8.86 33.64 -3.87
C THR A 42 -8.53 34.84 -4.74
N VAL A 43 -9.48 35.30 -5.55
CA VAL A 43 -9.37 36.60 -6.23
C VAL A 43 -9.80 37.68 -5.24
N GLN A 44 -8.84 38.35 -4.60
CA GLN A 44 -9.07 39.73 -4.15
C GLN A 44 -8.94 40.64 -5.37
N ALA A 45 -10.05 40.83 -6.10
CA ALA A 45 -10.09 41.82 -7.15
C ALA A 45 -10.09 43.21 -6.51
N THR A 46 -9.01 43.97 -6.69
CA THR A 46 -9.03 45.41 -6.47
C THR A 46 -10.10 46.03 -7.37
N PRO A 47 -11.03 46.85 -6.83
CA PRO A 47 -12.15 47.39 -7.59
C PRO A 47 -11.70 48.55 -8.47
N ALA A 48 -10.88 48.27 -9.49
CA ALA A 48 -10.71 49.19 -10.59
C ALA A 48 -11.94 49.03 -11.49
N ALA A 49 -12.59 50.14 -11.85
CA ALA A 49 -13.80 50.16 -12.68
C ALA A 49 -13.55 49.46 -14.02
N VAL A 50 -13.83 48.16 -14.11
CA VAL A 50 -13.59 47.40 -15.34
C VAL A 50 -14.73 47.65 -16.30
N GLN A 51 -14.41 48.21 -17.46
CA GLN A 51 -15.35 48.30 -18.58
C GLN A 51 -15.80 46.89 -18.95
N LYS A 52 -17.10 46.60 -18.81
CA LYS A 52 -17.71 45.32 -19.20
C LYS A 52 -17.55 45.13 -20.71
N GLN A 53 -16.49 44.47 -21.12
CA GLN A 53 -16.31 44.05 -22.50
C GLN A 53 -17.37 42.98 -22.82
N LYS A 54 -17.83 42.95 -24.08
CA LYS A 54 -18.81 41.96 -24.53
C LYS A 54 -18.14 40.58 -24.60
N VAL A 55 -18.28 39.79 -23.54
CA VAL A 55 -17.82 38.40 -23.51
C VAL A 55 -18.65 37.52 -24.43
N SER A 56 -18.03 36.47 -24.96
CA SER A 56 -18.72 35.51 -25.82
C SER A 56 -19.78 34.75 -25.02
N LYS A 57 -20.86 34.33 -25.69
CA LYS A 57 -21.93 33.54 -25.06
C LYS A 57 -21.41 32.25 -24.42
N ALA A 58 -20.44 31.60 -25.06
CA ALA A 58 -19.81 30.38 -24.55
C ALA A 58 -19.04 30.63 -23.25
N MET A 59 -18.36 31.77 -23.17
CA MET A 59 -17.57 32.16 -22.00
C MET A 59 -18.48 32.48 -20.80
N LYS A 60 -19.59 33.18 -21.05
CA LYS A 60 -20.61 33.45 -20.02
C LYS A 60 -21.24 32.16 -19.50
N ALA A 61 -21.61 31.24 -20.40
CA ALA A 61 -22.16 29.94 -20.04
C ALA A 61 -21.15 29.04 -19.30
N TYR A 62 -19.85 29.25 -19.46
CA TYR A 62 -18.82 28.56 -18.67
C TYR A 62 -18.78 29.11 -17.22
N LEU A 63 -18.79 30.44 -17.04
CA LEU A 63 -18.80 31.05 -15.71
C LEU A 63 -20.07 30.70 -14.94
N GLU A 64 -21.23 30.75 -15.59
CA GLU A 64 -22.51 30.34 -15.00
C GLU A 64 -22.43 28.88 -14.49
N ARG A 65 -21.93 27.95 -15.31
CA ARG A 65 -21.74 26.55 -14.90
C ARG A 65 -20.75 26.36 -13.75
N ALA A 66 -19.68 27.15 -13.70
CA ALA A 66 -18.71 27.09 -12.61
C ALA A 66 -19.33 27.58 -11.30
N ASN A 67 -20.04 28.71 -11.33
CA ASN A 67 -20.74 29.26 -10.18
C ASN A 67 -21.84 28.32 -9.66
N GLU A 68 -22.64 27.74 -10.57
CA GLU A 68 -23.66 26.75 -10.22
C GLU A 68 -23.05 25.52 -9.52
N HIS A 69 -21.88 25.07 -9.99
CA HIS A 69 -21.17 23.96 -9.35
C HIS A 69 -20.66 24.32 -7.95
N ASP A 70 -20.10 25.52 -7.78
CA ASP A 70 -19.63 25.99 -6.48
C ASP A 70 -20.78 26.15 -5.47
N GLU A 71 -21.92 26.68 -5.92
CA GLU A 71 -23.14 26.76 -5.11
C GLU A 71 -23.66 25.37 -4.77
N PHE A 72 -23.70 24.44 -5.73
CA PHE A 72 -24.06 23.05 -5.50
C PHE A 72 -23.14 22.37 -4.47
N MET A 73 -21.82 22.56 -4.56
CA MET A 73 -20.90 21.97 -3.57
C MET A 73 -21.16 22.53 -2.18
N LYS A 74 -21.42 23.84 -2.05
CA LYS A 74 -21.77 24.47 -0.76
C LYS A 74 -23.05 23.90 -0.16
N THR A 75 -24.10 23.68 -0.97
CA THR A 75 -25.34 23.07 -0.48
C THR A 75 -25.11 21.63 -0.02
N GLN A 76 -24.36 20.83 -0.79
CA GLN A 76 -24.02 19.45 -0.41
C GLN A 76 -23.19 19.38 0.88
N HIS A 77 -22.27 20.32 1.11
CA HIS A 77 -21.53 20.38 2.38
C HIS A 77 -22.45 20.67 3.56
N LEU A 78 -23.39 21.60 3.41
CA LEU A 78 -24.37 21.93 4.44
C LEU A 78 -25.30 20.74 4.71
N GLU A 79 -25.81 20.09 3.67
CA GLU A 79 -26.64 18.88 3.79
C GLU A 79 -25.90 17.74 4.48
N PHE A 80 -24.64 17.52 4.15
CA PHE A 80 -23.80 16.51 4.82
C PHE A 80 -23.61 16.82 6.31
N GLN A 81 -23.34 18.09 6.68
CA GLN A 81 -23.18 18.49 8.08
C GLN A 81 -24.48 18.33 8.88
N ILE A 82 -25.62 18.69 8.30
CA ILE A 82 -26.94 18.51 8.90
C ILE A 82 -27.25 17.01 9.05
N GLY A 83 -27.04 16.23 7.99
CA GLY A 83 -27.22 14.79 7.99
C GLY A 83 -26.34 14.09 9.03
N LYS A 84 -25.08 14.53 9.19
CA LYS A 84 -24.15 14.00 10.20
C LYS A 84 -24.70 14.20 11.61
N ARG A 85 -25.24 15.38 11.91
CA ARG A 85 -25.87 15.68 13.20
C ARG A 85 -27.12 14.83 13.45
N HIS A 86 -27.95 14.63 12.43
CA HIS A 86 -29.12 13.76 12.53
C HIS A 86 -28.74 12.29 12.75
N LEU A 87 -27.72 11.81 12.05
CA LEU A 87 -27.21 10.46 12.21
C LEU A 87 -26.65 10.23 13.62
N ALA A 88 -25.86 11.16 14.13
CA ALA A 88 -25.36 11.11 15.50
C ALA A 88 -26.51 11.06 16.52
N ASN A 89 -27.54 11.90 16.35
CA ASN A 89 -28.72 11.88 17.21
C ASN A 89 -29.47 10.54 17.16
N MET A 90 -29.66 9.96 15.96
CA MET A 90 -30.30 8.65 15.81
C MET A 90 -29.52 7.52 16.49
N MET A 91 -28.19 7.60 16.47
CA MET A 91 -27.31 6.61 17.10
C MET A 91 -27.03 6.91 18.59
N GLY A 92 -27.53 8.03 19.13
CA GLY A 92 -27.29 8.46 20.50
C GLY A 92 -25.84 8.88 20.79
N ALA A 93 -25.10 9.34 19.78
CA ALA A 93 -23.71 9.78 19.87
C ALA A 93 -23.60 11.31 19.82
N ASP A 94 -22.49 11.85 20.32
CA ASP A 94 -22.19 13.29 20.20
C ASP A 94 -21.71 13.63 18.78
N ALA A 95 -22.27 14.70 18.20
CA ALA A 95 -22.09 15.06 16.81
C ALA A 95 -20.68 15.58 16.49
N GLU A 96 -20.03 16.21 17.47
CA GLU A 96 -18.70 16.79 17.30
C GLU A 96 -17.61 15.71 17.28
N THR A 97 -17.74 14.68 18.13
CA THR A 97 -16.83 13.54 18.15
C THR A 97 -17.09 12.50 17.06
N PHE A 98 -18.22 12.59 16.37
CA PHE A 98 -18.66 11.60 15.38
C PHE A 98 -17.70 11.56 14.18
N THR A 99 -16.98 10.45 14.00
CA THR A 99 -15.99 10.27 12.93
C THR A 99 -16.59 9.65 11.67
N GLN A 100 -15.84 9.62 10.56
CA GLN A 100 -16.31 8.97 9.33
C GLN A 100 -16.46 7.44 9.50
N GLN A 101 -15.71 6.82 10.41
CA GLN A 101 -15.86 5.39 10.70
C GLN A 101 -17.22 5.12 11.37
N ASP A 102 -17.60 5.97 12.34
CA ASP A 102 -18.89 5.87 13.02
C ASP A 102 -20.06 6.09 12.04
N ILE A 103 -19.90 7.00 11.07
CA ILE A 103 -20.85 7.19 9.97
C ILE A 103 -20.98 5.91 9.14
N ASP A 104 -19.86 5.34 8.69
CA ASP A 104 -19.86 4.14 7.84
C ASP A 104 -20.50 2.93 8.58
N GLU A 105 -20.23 2.77 9.88
CA GLU A 105 -20.85 1.74 10.73
C GLU A 105 -22.35 1.96 10.93
N ALA A 106 -22.76 3.20 11.23
CA ALA A 106 -24.16 3.55 11.40
C ALA A 106 -24.96 3.33 10.10
N ILE A 107 -24.41 3.72 8.95
CA ILE A 107 -25.03 3.48 7.64
C ILE A 107 -25.11 1.98 7.32
N ALA A 108 -24.07 1.21 7.63
CA ALA A 108 -24.11 -0.25 7.45
C ALA A 108 -25.17 -0.93 8.31
N TYR A 109 -25.44 -0.39 9.51
CA TYR A 109 -26.48 -0.87 10.41
C TYR A 109 -27.89 -0.47 9.96
N LEU A 110 -28.10 0.81 9.62
CA LEU A 110 -29.41 1.34 9.23
C LEU A 110 -29.85 0.87 7.83
N PHE A 111 -28.89 0.73 6.90
CA PHE A 111 -29.13 0.34 5.51
C PHE A 111 -28.27 -0.87 5.12
N PRO A 112 -28.56 -2.06 5.68
CA PRO A 112 -27.74 -3.25 5.45
C PRO A 112 -27.83 -3.68 3.97
N SER A 113 -26.71 -3.56 3.26
CA SER A 113 -26.58 -3.97 1.86
C SER A 113 -25.64 -5.17 1.70
N GLY A 114 -26.17 -6.25 1.15
CA GLY A 114 -25.42 -7.48 0.84
C GLY A 114 -24.65 -7.43 -0.50
N LEU A 115 -24.55 -6.27 -1.15
CA LEU A 115 -23.85 -6.15 -2.43
C LEU A 115 -22.35 -6.44 -2.29
N PHE A 116 -21.81 -7.26 -3.20
CA PHE A 116 -20.39 -7.62 -3.20
C PHE A 116 -19.47 -6.43 -3.49
N ASP A 117 -19.87 -5.58 -4.44
CA ASP A 117 -19.15 -4.35 -4.74
C ASP A 117 -19.42 -3.33 -3.63
N LYS A 118 -18.35 -2.89 -2.97
CA LYS A 118 -18.43 -1.91 -1.88
C LYS A 118 -18.83 -0.52 -2.38
N SER A 119 -18.50 -0.18 -3.63
CA SER A 119 -18.82 1.12 -4.22
C SER A 119 -20.30 1.32 -4.51
N ALA A 120 -21.04 0.22 -4.71
CA ALA A 120 -22.48 0.23 -4.96
C ALA A 120 -23.33 0.19 -3.68
N ARG A 121 -22.68 0.12 -2.50
CA ARG A 121 -23.39 0.12 -1.21
C ARG A 121 -23.82 1.54 -0.86
N PRO A 122 -24.87 1.71 -0.02
CA PRO A 122 -25.18 3.00 0.56
C PRO A 122 -23.96 3.55 1.31
N ALA A 123 -23.57 4.78 1.01
CA ALA A 123 -22.45 5.44 1.64
C ALA A 123 -22.79 6.93 1.83
N MET A 124 -22.43 7.46 2.99
CA MET A 124 -22.54 8.89 3.30
C MET A 124 -21.13 9.42 3.54
N ARG A 125 -20.63 10.24 2.62
CA ARG A 125 -19.26 10.78 2.65
C ARG A 125 -19.26 12.27 2.38
N THR A 126 -18.12 12.91 2.61
CA THR A 126 -17.93 14.32 2.28
C THR A 126 -18.09 14.54 0.77
N PRO A 127 -18.68 15.67 0.34
CA PRO A 127 -18.88 15.95 -1.08
C PRO A 127 -17.60 15.88 -1.93
N GLU A 128 -16.45 16.27 -1.37
CA GLU A 128 -15.14 16.22 -2.04
C GLU A 128 -14.68 14.80 -2.39
N GLU A 129 -15.09 13.79 -1.62
CA GLU A 129 -14.78 12.39 -1.89
C GLU A 129 -15.75 11.78 -2.92
N VAL A 130 -16.99 12.26 -2.94
CA VAL A 130 -18.07 11.72 -3.78
C VAL A 130 -18.02 12.29 -5.19
N PHE A 131 -17.89 13.62 -5.29
CA PHE A 131 -17.88 14.31 -6.57
C PHE A 131 -16.45 14.47 -7.07
N PRO A 132 -16.19 14.23 -8.37
CA PRO A 132 -14.86 14.44 -8.92
C PRO A 132 -14.47 15.91 -8.85
N ALA A 133 -13.22 16.17 -8.44
CA ALA A 133 -12.67 17.52 -8.46
C ALA A 133 -12.77 18.13 -9.86
N ARG A 134 -13.25 19.37 -9.93
CA ARG A 134 -13.30 20.18 -11.14
C ARG A 134 -12.41 21.40 -10.98
N LYS A 135 -11.90 21.89 -12.09
CA LYS A 135 -11.19 23.17 -12.10
C LYS A 135 -12.16 24.29 -11.77
N ALA A 136 -11.70 25.24 -10.96
CA ALA A 136 -12.40 26.52 -10.79
C ALA A 136 -12.43 27.30 -12.12
N ALA A 137 -13.22 28.38 -12.16
CA ALA A 137 -13.22 29.29 -13.30
C ALA A 137 -11.80 29.80 -13.61
N GLU A 138 -11.35 29.61 -14.85
CA GLU A 138 -9.97 29.94 -15.26
C GLU A 138 -9.78 31.42 -15.66
N PHE A 139 -10.87 32.19 -15.80
CA PHE A 139 -10.86 33.60 -16.20
C PHE A 139 -11.96 34.40 -15.48
N ASP A 140 -11.82 35.72 -15.49
CA ASP A 140 -12.77 36.65 -14.88
C ASP A 140 -13.99 36.98 -15.77
N GLU A 141 -14.94 37.76 -15.25
CA GLU A 141 -16.11 38.23 -16.02
C GLU A 141 -15.77 39.06 -17.26
N THR A 142 -14.52 39.53 -17.37
CA THR A 142 -14.01 40.34 -18.48
C THR A 142 -13.43 39.46 -19.59
N GLY A 143 -13.10 38.21 -19.27
CA GLY A 143 -12.47 37.23 -20.15
C GLY A 143 -10.97 37.18 -20.05
N ARG A 144 -10.40 37.80 -19.03
CA ARG A 144 -8.99 37.74 -18.73
C ARG A 144 -8.68 36.47 -17.93
N PRO A 145 -7.82 35.57 -18.43
CA PRO A 145 -7.38 34.42 -17.66
C PRO A 145 -6.62 34.80 -16.38
N PHE A 146 -6.82 34.02 -15.32
CA PHE A 146 -6.08 34.16 -14.07
C PHE A 146 -4.64 33.65 -14.18
N HIS A 147 -4.42 32.63 -15.00
CA HIS A 147 -3.12 31.99 -15.17
C HIS A 147 -2.46 32.40 -16.49
N SER A 148 -1.15 32.71 -16.45
CA SER A 148 -0.37 33.10 -17.64
C SER A 148 -0.32 32.01 -18.71
N MET A 149 -0.17 30.75 -18.28
CA MET A 149 -0.14 29.57 -19.15
C MET A 149 -1.53 29.07 -19.60
N PHE A 150 -2.61 29.84 -19.42
CA PHE A 150 -3.97 29.43 -19.81
C PHE A 150 -4.06 28.96 -21.27
N TYR A 151 -3.44 29.68 -22.20
CA TYR A 151 -3.49 29.39 -23.64
C TYR A 151 -2.72 28.14 -24.07
N THR A 152 -2.03 27.47 -23.15
CA THR A 152 -1.42 26.15 -23.40
C THR A 152 -2.45 25.01 -23.37
N GLY A 153 -3.66 25.27 -22.85
CA GLY A 153 -4.72 24.27 -22.65
C GLY A 153 -4.55 23.40 -21.40
N LYS A 154 -3.33 23.30 -20.85
CA LYS A 154 -3.01 22.55 -19.62
C LYS A 154 -2.17 23.41 -18.66
N PRO A 155 -2.74 24.52 -18.15
CA PRO A 155 -2.00 25.48 -17.34
C PRO A 155 -1.33 24.84 -16.12
N ASN A 156 -1.97 23.92 -15.41
CA ASN A 156 -1.41 23.35 -14.18
C ASN A 156 -0.22 22.43 -14.48
N PHE A 157 -0.32 21.59 -15.51
CA PHE A 157 0.77 20.71 -15.92
C PHE A 157 2.00 21.48 -16.42
N PHE A 158 1.81 22.49 -17.26
CA PHE A 158 2.95 23.29 -17.74
C PHE A 158 3.53 24.20 -16.66
N GLN A 159 2.71 24.67 -15.72
CA GLN A 159 3.20 25.37 -14.52
C GLN A 159 4.07 24.45 -13.67
N LEU A 160 3.66 23.20 -13.46
CA LEU A 160 4.46 22.21 -12.77
C LEU A 160 5.83 22.00 -13.45
N LEU A 161 5.86 21.83 -14.77
CA LEU A 161 7.12 21.70 -15.51
C LEU A 161 7.99 22.96 -15.38
N HIS A 162 7.38 24.14 -15.45
CA HIS A 162 8.08 25.40 -15.24
C HIS A 162 8.70 25.49 -13.83
N ASP A 163 7.95 25.07 -12.80
CA ASP A 163 8.42 25.07 -11.42
C ASP A 163 9.59 24.09 -11.22
N ILE A 164 9.55 22.90 -11.85
CA ILE A 164 10.66 21.93 -11.84
C ILE A 164 11.92 22.55 -12.47
N VAL A 165 11.78 23.20 -13.62
CA VAL A 165 12.89 23.86 -14.31
C VAL A 165 13.45 25.01 -13.44
N LYS A 166 12.58 25.80 -12.81
CA LYS A 166 12.97 26.87 -11.90
C LYS A 166 13.76 26.34 -10.69
N GLU A 167 13.30 25.25 -10.07
CA GLU A 167 14.06 24.57 -9.00
C GLU A 167 15.40 24.04 -9.50
N THR A 168 15.43 23.47 -10.71
CA THR A 168 16.67 22.98 -11.32
C THR A 168 17.69 24.10 -11.52
N HIS A 169 17.26 25.27 -12.03
CA HIS A 169 18.14 26.43 -12.19
C HIS A 169 18.65 26.96 -10.86
N LYS A 170 17.81 27.02 -9.81
CA LYS A 170 18.26 27.41 -8.47
C LYS A 170 19.39 26.50 -7.95
N LEU A 171 19.33 25.20 -8.28
CA LEU A 171 20.37 24.24 -7.92
C LEU A 171 21.64 24.43 -8.74
N TYR A 172 21.54 24.73 -10.04
CA TYR A 172 22.72 25.07 -10.85
C TYR A 172 23.41 26.35 -10.35
N ASP A 173 22.65 27.40 -10.02
CA ASP A 173 23.21 28.64 -9.47
C ASP A 173 23.88 28.40 -8.10
N LEU A 174 23.36 27.45 -7.33
CA LEU A 174 23.97 27.04 -6.08
C LEU A 174 25.26 26.24 -6.33
N GLU A 175 25.24 25.30 -7.25
CA GLU A 175 26.39 24.49 -7.64
C GLU A 175 27.53 25.38 -8.12
N GLU A 176 27.25 26.33 -9.02
CA GLU A 176 28.25 27.27 -9.52
C GLU A 176 28.85 28.13 -8.38
N ARG A 177 28.02 28.59 -7.42
CA ARG A 177 28.51 29.31 -6.23
C ARG A 177 29.39 28.45 -5.32
N MET A 178 29.07 27.16 -5.18
CA MET A 178 29.87 26.24 -4.36
C MET A 178 31.19 25.88 -5.05
N LEU A 179 31.18 25.66 -6.36
CA LEU A 179 32.37 25.43 -7.17
C LEU A 179 33.33 26.62 -7.12
N ARG A 180 32.83 27.86 -7.24
CA ARG A 180 33.65 29.08 -7.05
C ARG A 180 34.33 29.16 -5.68
N ARG A 181 33.70 28.59 -4.64
CA ARG A 181 34.25 28.53 -3.28
C ARG A 181 35.18 27.32 -3.06
N GLY A 182 35.30 26.43 -4.03
CA GLY A 182 36.07 25.19 -3.91
C GLY A 182 35.39 24.10 -3.05
N ASN A 183 34.10 24.27 -2.71
CA ASN A 183 33.37 23.34 -1.87
C ASN A 183 32.78 22.21 -2.72
N LYS A 184 32.96 20.96 -2.28
CA LYS A 184 32.34 19.78 -2.87
C LYS A 184 30.99 19.48 -2.20
N PRO A 185 30.04 18.84 -2.93
CA PRO A 185 28.80 18.36 -2.33
C PRO A 185 29.08 17.32 -1.23
N ASP A 186 28.35 17.41 -0.13
CA ASP A 186 28.40 16.42 0.96
C ASP A 186 27.58 15.19 0.59
N GLU A 187 28.22 14.02 0.48
CA GLU A 187 27.58 12.77 0.09
C GLU A 187 26.50 12.30 1.08
N ASN A 188 26.63 12.68 2.36
CA ASN A 188 25.67 12.29 3.41
C ASN A 188 24.32 13.02 3.29
N GLN A 189 24.26 14.12 2.54
CA GLN A 189 23.04 14.92 2.38
C GLN A 189 22.23 14.51 1.16
N LYS A 190 22.69 13.51 0.38
CA LYS A 190 21.96 13.03 -0.79
C LYS A 190 20.59 12.48 -0.38
N ILE A 191 19.56 12.80 -1.16
CA ILE A 191 18.21 12.30 -0.91
C ILE A 191 18.20 10.78 -1.14
N GLU A 192 17.81 10.03 -0.12
CA GLU A 192 17.57 8.60 -0.24
C GLU A 192 16.31 8.37 -1.07
N THR A 193 16.49 7.89 -2.29
CA THR A 193 15.38 7.49 -3.18
C THR A 193 14.94 6.04 -2.97
N ALA A 194 15.75 5.25 -2.26
CA ALA A 194 15.44 3.87 -1.95
C ALA A 194 14.15 3.80 -1.12
N GLY A 195 13.12 3.14 -1.65
CA GLY A 195 11.82 3.04 -0.99
C GLY A 195 10.83 4.15 -1.33
N PHE A 196 11.11 5.02 -2.29
CA PHE A 196 10.14 5.99 -2.82
C PHE A 196 9.91 5.78 -4.31
N GLN A 197 8.68 6.06 -4.76
CA GLN A 197 8.30 6.10 -6.17
C GLN A 197 7.72 7.49 -6.48
N LEU A 198 7.99 8.01 -7.68
CA LEU A 198 7.28 9.18 -8.18
C LEU A 198 5.77 8.91 -8.27
N LEU A 199 4.97 9.98 -8.12
CA LEU A 199 3.52 9.90 -8.25
C LEU A 199 3.12 9.21 -9.57
N PRO A 200 2.32 8.13 -9.53
CA PRO A 200 1.80 7.52 -10.74
C PRO A 200 0.88 8.49 -11.48
N LYS A 201 0.78 8.32 -12.80
CA LYS A 201 0.01 9.16 -13.72
C LYS A 201 -1.38 9.52 -13.20
N GLU A 202 -2.19 8.52 -12.80
CA GLU A 202 -3.56 8.75 -12.33
C GLU A 202 -3.64 9.68 -11.12
N GLN A 203 -2.66 9.62 -10.22
CA GLN A 203 -2.62 10.47 -9.04
C GLN A 203 -2.13 11.88 -9.39
N LEU A 204 -1.21 11.99 -10.35
CA LEU A 204 -0.78 13.27 -10.87
C LEU A 204 -1.93 14.01 -11.57
N GLU A 205 -2.73 13.30 -12.37
CA GLU A 205 -3.93 13.85 -13.02
C GLU A 205 -4.96 14.34 -12.00
N ARG A 206 -5.21 13.56 -10.93
CA ARG A 206 -6.11 13.97 -9.84
C ARG A 206 -5.59 15.21 -9.11
N MET A 207 -4.29 15.30 -8.88
CA MET A 207 -3.67 16.43 -8.19
C MET A 207 -3.71 17.71 -9.03
N LEU A 208 -3.54 17.61 -10.35
CA LEU A 208 -3.55 18.76 -11.26
C LEU A 208 -4.94 19.07 -11.82
N VAL A 209 -5.90 18.17 -11.66
CA VAL A 209 -7.26 18.23 -12.24
C VAL A 209 -7.18 18.43 -13.77
N GLU A 210 -6.24 17.73 -14.40
CA GLU A 210 -5.94 17.80 -15.83
C GLU A 210 -5.64 16.41 -16.38
N HIS A 211 -6.05 16.15 -17.61
CA HIS A 211 -5.70 14.92 -18.32
C HIS A 211 -4.29 15.02 -18.91
N ILE A 212 -3.47 14.00 -18.68
CA ILE A 212 -2.06 13.95 -19.10
C ILE A 212 -1.87 12.81 -20.10
N ALA A 213 -1.16 13.07 -21.19
CA ALA A 213 -0.77 12.03 -22.13
C ALA A 213 0.43 11.24 -21.58
N ASP A 214 0.60 9.98 -22.00
CA ASP A 214 1.70 9.14 -21.48
C ASP A 214 3.09 9.73 -21.80
N ILE A 215 3.22 10.39 -22.96
CA ILE A 215 4.44 11.09 -23.37
C ILE A 215 4.72 12.29 -22.46
N GLU A 216 3.69 13.05 -22.09
CA GLU A 216 3.82 14.19 -21.19
C GLU A 216 4.21 13.73 -19.78
N TYR A 217 3.64 12.62 -19.31
CA TYR A 217 4.02 12.00 -18.05
C TYR A 217 5.48 11.53 -18.08
N LEU A 218 5.96 10.95 -19.18
CA LEU A 218 7.36 10.57 -19.35
C LEU A 218 8.30 11.79 -19.30
N ASN A 219 7.89 12.91 -19.89
CA ASN A 219 8.65 14.16 -19.80
C ASN A 219 8.73 14.67 -18.34
N PHE A 220 7.63 14.56 -17.60
CA PHE A 220 7.61 14.87 -16.17
C PHE A 220 8.54 13.95 -15.36
N THR A 221 8.51 12.63 -15.58
CA THR A 221 9.40 11.70 -14.87
C THR A 221 10.86 12.00 -15.17
N ASN A 222 11.23 12.22 -16.43
CA ASN A 222 12.60 12.53 -16.84
C ASN A 222 13.11 13.83 -16.21
N THR A 223 12.26 14.86 -16.15
CA THR A 223 12.63 16.16 -15.54
C THR A 223 12.76 16.05 -14.02
N MET A 224 11.89 15.28 -13.36
CA MET A 224 11.99 15.00 -11.93
C MET A 224 13.21 14.15 -11.57
N GLU A 225 13.51 13.11 -12.33
CA GLU A 225 14.71 12.29 -12.14
C GLU A 225 15.99 13.13 -12.30
N ARG A 226 16.00 14.05 -13.28
CA ARG A 226 17.07 15.04 -13.44
C ARG A 226 17.22 15.95 -12.22
N LEU A 227 16.12 16.43 -11.65
CA LEU A 227 16.15 17.25 -10.43
C LEU A 227 16.69 16.45 -9.24
N ILE A 228 16.25 15.21 -9.06
CA ILE A 228 16.64 14.33 -7.95
C ILE A 228 18.11 13.90 -8.06
N SER A 229 18.61 13.67 -9.27
CA SER A 229 20.00 13.29 -9.52
C SER A 229 21.01 14.43 -9.33
N SER A 230 20.54 15.67 -9.17
CA SER A 230 21.43 16.82 -8.95
C SER A 230 22.19 16.72 -7.62
N PRO A 231 23.44 17.21 -7.54
CA PRO A 231 24.26 17.06 -6.32
C PRO A 231 23.68 17.78 -5.09
N TYR A 232 22.92 18.86 -5.29
CA TYR A 232 22.37 19.70 -4.24
C TYR A 232 20.85 19.52 -4.06
N ALA A 233 20.26 18.41 -4.55
CA ALA A 233 18.82 18.14 -4.53
C ALA A 233 18.18 18.31 -3.14
N TYR A 234 18.94 18.08 -2.06
CA TYR A 234 18.48 18.25 -0.67
C TYR A 234 17.96 19.65 -0.33
N LYS A 235 18.40 20.69 -1.04
CA LYS A 235 17.87 22.06 -0.86
C LYS A 235 16.44 22.21 -1.38
N SER A 236 16.07 21.44 -2.40
CA SER A 236 14.71 21.39 -2.96
C SER A 236 13.93 20.16 -2.48
N LYS A 237 14.33 19.57 -1.34
CA LYS A 237 13.68 18.38 -0.76
C LYS A 237 12.18 18.57 -0.54
N ALA A 238 11.76 19.70 0.01
CA ALA A 238 10.35 20.01 0.26
C ALA A 238 9.50 20.09 -1.02
N PHE A 239 10.11 20.38 -2.17
CA PHE A 239 9.44 20.32 -3.46
C PHE A 239 9.36 18.88 -3.97
N ILE A 240 10.47 18.15 -3.93
CA ILE A 240 10.58 16.77 -4.39
C ILE A 240 9.62 15.84 -3.62
N GLU A 241 9.56 15.98 -2.29
CA GLU A 241 8.73 15.14 -1.41
C GLU A 241 7.23 15.22 -1.74
N ARG A 242 6.75 16.32 -2.34
CA ARG A 242 5.34 16.44 -2.77
C ARG A 242 4.98 15.43 -3.85
N PHE A 243 5.96 15.04 -4.66
CA PHE A 243 5.78 14.14 -5.81
C PHE A 243 6.33 12.74 -5.55
N LEU A 244 6.86 12.47 -4.35
CA LEU A 244 7.31 11.14 -3.96
C LEU A 244 6.27 10.48 -3.06
N LYS A 245 6.00 9.21 -3.33
CA LYS A 245 5.23 8.33 -2.46
C LYS A 245 6.13 7.25 -1.89
N PRO A 246 6.00 6.93 -0.60
CA PRO A 246 6.70 5.78 -0.03
C PRO A 246 6.18 4.50 -0.72
N LEU A 247 7.09 3.72 -1.27
CA LEU A 247 6.83 2.34 -1.63
C LEU A 247 6.65 1.57 -0.33
N ILE A 248 5.47 0.99 -0.15
CA ILE A 248 5.25 0.06 0.97
C ILE A 248 6.11 -1.17 0.68
N ASP A 249 7.27 -1.25 1.35
CA ASP A 249 8.10 -2.44 1.30
C ASP A 249 7.32 -3.60 1.95
N GLN A 250 6.92 -4.57 1.15
CA GLN A 250 6.30 -5.80 1.63
C GLN A 250 7.36 -6.83 1.99
N SER A 251 8.50 -6.42 2.52
CA SER A 251 9.40 -7.33 3.23
C SER A 251 8.67 -7.77 4.51
N LYS A 252 7.79 -8.77 4.34
CA LYS A 252 7.14 -9.46 5.46
C LYS A 252 8.21 -10.21 6.22
N GLN A 253 8.90 -9.51 7.13
CA GLN A 253 9.57 -10.19 8.23
C GLN A 253 8.47 -10.97 8.95
N LEU A 254 8.52 -12.28 8.82
CA LEU A 254 7.57 -13.16 9.48
C LEU A 254 7.79 -12.98 10.98
N GLU A 255 6.84 -12.36 11.67
CA GLU A 255 6.89 -12.23 13.12
C GLU A 255 7.05 -13.62 13.74
N VAL A 256 8.11 -13.80 14.53
CA VAL A 256 8.43 -15.06 15.18
C VAL A 256 7.58 -15.15 16.45
N PRO A 257 6.65 -16.12 16.55
CA PRO A 257 5.81 -16.23 17.73
C PRO A 257 6.66 -16.59 18.96
N LYS A 258 6.40 -15.97 20.11
CA LYS A 258 7.12 -16.33 21.35
C LYS A 258 6.67 -17.71 21.85
N PRO A 259 7.60 -18.60 22.25
CA PRO A 259 7.23 -19.91 22.77
C PRO A 259 6.50 -19.81 24.12
N LYS A 260 5.50 -20.67 24.32
CA LYS A 260 4.82 -20.85 25.61
C LYS A 260 5.54 -21.93 26.43
N ILE A 261 5.27 -22.00 27.73
CA ILE A 261 5.86 -23.00 28.62
C ILE A 261 4.74 -23.94 29.08
N ASP A 262 4.98 -25.25 28.97
CA ASP A 262 4.06 -26.31 29.39
C ASP A 262 4.14 -26.55 30.92
N GLY A 263 3.23 -27.36 31.47
CA GLY A 263 3.24 -27.75 32.89
C GLY A 263 4.53 -28.46 33.32
N ASP A 264 5.17 -29.16 32.37
CA ASP A 264 6.46 -29.84 32.55
C ASP A 264 7.68 -28.90 32.37
N GLY A 265 7.47 -27.59 32.21
CA GLY A 265 8.52 -26.60 32.01
C GLY A 265 9.15 -26.58 30.61
N ARG A 266 8.62 -27.35 29.65
CA ARG A 266 9.10 -27.39 28.27
C ARG A 266 8.55 -26.23 27.45
N GLN A 267 9.35 -25.70 26.55
CA GLN A 267 8.89 -24.68 25.61
C GLN A 267 8.09 -25.34 24.49
N TYR A 268 6.93 -24.79 24.15
CA TYR A 268 6.11 -25.30 23.06
C TYR A 268 5.43 -24.20 22.26
N ILE A 269 5.19 -24.50 20.99
CA ILE A 269 4.42 -23.65 20.07
C ILE A 269 3.42 -24.51 19.34
N THR A 270 2.17 -24.07 19.37
CA THR A 270 1.09 -24.63 18.59
C THR A 270 0.78 -23.70 17.42
N THR A 271 0.95 -24.22 16.20
CA THR A 271 0.50 -23.55 14.98
C THR A 271 -0.85 -24.15 14.59
N TYR A 272 -1.89 -23.32 14.64
CA TYR A 272 -3.26 -23.70 14.29
C TYR A 272 -3.54 -23.47 12.79
N GLU A 273 -4.55 -24.18 12.28
CA GLU A 273 -5.12 -23.99 10.93
C GLU A 273 -4.11 -24.17 9.78
N CYS A 274 -3.26 -25.20 9.89
CA CYS A 274 -2.36 -25.59 8.82
C CYS A 274 -3.14 -26.23 7.67
N LEU A 275 -3.24 -25.54 6.54
CA LEU A 275 -4.14 -25.91 5.46
C LEU A 275 -3.39 -26.38 4.21
N ARG A 276 -3.65 -27.61 3.77
CA ARG A 276 -3.25 -28.09 2.43
C ARG A 276 -4.39 -28.85 1.76
N LYS A 277 -4.75 -28.42 0.56
CA LYS A 277 -5.97 -28.88 -0.12
C LYS A 277 -7.17 -28.75 0.84
N THR A 278 -7.82 -29.85 1.18
CA THR A 278 -8.94 -29.90 2.13
C THR A 278 -8.52 -30.41 3.51
N ALA A 279 -7.23 -30.72 3.72
CA ALA A 279 -6.71 -31.12 5.02
C ALA A 279 -6.42 -29.88 5.88
N ARG A 280 -6.78 -29.98 7.16
CA ARG A 280 -6.49 -29.03 8.24
C ARG A 280 -5.70 -29.75 9.31
N ALA A 281 -4.60 -29.15 9.77
CA ALA A 281 -3.79 -29.68 10.86
C ALA A 281 -3.49 -28.61 11.90
N ASP A 282 -3.43 -29.01 13.15
CA ASP A 282 -2.92 -28.21 14.25
C ASP A 282 -1.67 -28.94 14.79
N VAL A 283 -0.54 -28.23 14.80
CA VAL A 283 0.77 -28.84 15.09
C VAL A 283 1.42 -28.15 16.27
N THR A 284 1.69 -28.93 17.30
CA THR A 284 2.44 -28.52 18.49
C THR A 284 3.86 -29.07 18.42
N VAL A 285 4.85 -28.19 18.54
CA VAL A 285 6.27 -28.58 18.63
C VAL A 285 6.78 -28.21 20.01
N ARG A 286 7.38 -29.17 20.72
CA ARG A 286 7.95 -29.01 22.06
C ARG A 286 9.49 -29.14 22.03
N LEU A 287 10.17 -28.28 22.79
CA LEU A 287 11.62 -28.27 22.98
C LEU A 287 11.94 -28.11 24.50
N PRO A 288 12.82 -28.93 25.10
CA PRO A 288 13.51 -30.08 24.52
C PRO A 288 12.59 -31.29 24.33
N GLY A 289 12.92 -32.15 23.36
CA GLY A 289 12.20 -33.39 23.06
C GLY A 289 13.12 -34.53 22.66
N THR A 290 12.54 -35.72 22.53
CA THR A 290 13.21 -36.98 22.16
C THR A 290 13.16 -37.31 20.67
N GLY A 291 12.47 -36.49 19.86
CA GLY A 291 12.23 -36.78 18.45
C GLY A 291 10.95 -37.56 18.19
N LYS A 292 10.04 -37.67 19.17
CA LYS A 292 8.79 -38.41 19.03
C LYS A 292 7.81 -37.60 18.20
N ILE A 293 7.22 -38.23 17.17
CA ILE A 293 6.25 -37.60 16.27
C ILE A 293 4.92 -38.33 16.43
N THR A 294 3.96 -37.71 17.11
CA THR A 294 2.60 -38.25 17.28
C THR A 294 1.63 -37.55 16.34
N ILE A 295 0.79 -38.33 15.65
CA ILE A 295 -0.21 -37.87 14.68
C ILE A 295 -1.55 -38.49 15.07
N ASN A 296 -2.53 -37.68 15.50
CA ASN A 296 -3.84 -38.15 15.99
C ASN A 296 -3.72 -39.27 17.05
N GLY A 297 -2.72 -39.19 17.94
CA GLY A 297 -2.45 -40.21 18.96
C GLY A 297 -1.70 -41.45 18.47
N HIS A 298 -1.44 -41.59 17.17
CA HIS A 298 -0.61 -42.64 16.59
C HIS A 298 0.84 -42.16 16.36
N ASP A 299 1.77 -43.08 16.17
CA ASP A 299 3.17 -42.74 15.83
C ASP A 299 3.28 -42.36 14.33
N ILE A 300 4.50 -42.12 13.85
CA ILE A 300 4.81 -41.86 12.43
C ILE A 300 4.30 -42.94 11.47
N SER A 301 3.98 -44.13 11.98
CA SER A 301 3.32 -45.23 11.26
C SER A 301 1.91 -44.90 10.76
N TYR A 302 1.31 -43.79 11.21
CA TYR A 302 0.03 -43.29 10.70
C TYR A 302 0.04 -43.14 9.17
N PHE A 303 1.17 -42.72 8.59
CA PHE A 303 1.37 -42.75 7.16
C PHE A 303 2.03 -44.07 6.75
N THR A 304 1.39 -44.84 5.88
CA THR A 304 1.97 -46.07 5.34
C THR A 304 3.07 -45.78 4.33
N ASP A 305 2.81 -44.85 3.43
CA ASP A 305 3.68 -44.45 2.32
C ASP A 305 4.87 -43.60 2.79
N GLU A 306 6.08 -43.96 2.34
CA GLU A 306 7.34 -43.34 2.72
C GLU A 306 7.41 -41.87 2.29
N GLN A 307 6.86 -41.54 1.11
CA GLN A 307 6.85 -40.17 0.61
C GLN A 307 6.18 -39.22 1.62
N ASN A 308 5.12 -39.67 2.30
CA ASN A 308 4.45 -38.85 3.30
C ASN A 308 5.32 -38.65 4.54
N LYS A 309 6.05 -39.68 4.99
CA LYS A 309 6.98 -39.58 6.11
C LYS A 309 8.13 -38.62 5.81
N GLU A 310 8.71 -38.69 4.61
CA GLU A 310 9.76 -37.77 4.16
C GLU A 310 9.31 -36.31 4.22
N GLN A 311 8.05 -36.02 3.84
CA GLN A 311 7.51 -34.67 3.93
C GLN A 311 7.48 -34.14 5.37
N LEU A 312 7.18 -34.99 6.36
CA LEU A 312 7.18 -34.60 7.76
C LEU A 312 8.61 -34.36 8.28
N LEU A 313 9.55 -35.21 7.88
CA LEU A 313 10.94 -35.16 8.32
C LEU A 313 11.74 -34.02 7.67
N PHE A 314 11.37 -33.60 6.46
CA PHE A 314 12.07 -32.56 5.71
C PHE A 314 12.36 -31.27 6.50
N PRO A 315 11.38 -30.60 7.16
CA PRO A 315 11.65 -29.39 7.96
C PRO A 315 12.56 -29.65 9.18
N LEU A 316 12.49 -30.83 9.78
CA LEU A 316 13.33 -31.21 10.94
C LEU A 316 14.78 -31.47 10.52
N SER A 317 14.96 -32.15 9.39
CA SER A 317 16.26 -32.40 8.78
C SER A 317 16.91 -31.10 8.31
N PHE A 318 16.16 -30.24 7.62
CA PHE A 318 16.65 -28.95 7.10
C PHE A 318 17.13 -28.01 8.21
N SER A 319 16.41 -27.96 9.34
CA SER A 319 16.76 -27.12 10.49
C SER A 319 17.74 -27.75 11.48
N SER A 320 18.24 -28.97 11.20
CA SER A 320 19.09 -29.73 12.14
C SER A 320 18.46 -29.92 13.53
N MET A 321 17.13 -30.03 13.58
CA MET A 321 16.31 -30.26 14.78
C MET A 321 15.77 -31.69 14.88
N LEU A 322 16.18 -32.57 13.97
CA LEU A 322 15.89 -34.00 14.05
C LEU A 322 16.34 -34.57 15.40
N GLY A 323 15.45 -35.25 16.11
CA GLY A 323 15.74 -35.85 17.43
C GLY A 323 15.80 -34.87 18.61
N LYS A 324 15.65 -33.55 18.38
CA LYS A 324 15.72 -32.53 19.44
C LYS A 324 14.35 -32.03 19.90
N VAL A 325 13.33 -32.18 19.05
CA VAL A 325 11.97 -31.68 19.30
C VAL A 325 10.98 -32.84 19.26
N ASP A 326 9.95 -32.75 20.09
CA ASP A 326 8.79 -33.63 20.00
C ASP A 326 7.68 -32.92 19.23
N VAL A 327 7.03 -33.62 18.31
CA VAL A 327 5.97 -33.07 17.46
C VAL A 327 4.68 -33.81 17.77
N GLU A 328 3.62 -33.07 18.04
CA GLU A 328 2.26 -33.58 18.20
C GLU A 328 1.37 -32.89 17.17
N ALA A 329 0.77 -33.64 16.27
CA ALA A 329 -0.07 -33.14 15.20
C ALA A 329 -1.47 -33.74 15.27
N ASN A 330 -2.48 -32.88 15.28
CA ASN A 330 -3.88 -33.27 15.08
C ASN A 330 -4.28 -32.88 13.66
N VAL A 331 -4.73 -33.84 12.86
CA VAL A 331 -5.05 -33.62 11.43
C VAL A 331 -6.40 -34.21 11.07
N GLU A 332 -7.18 -33.41 10.34
CA GLU A 332 -8.52 -33.76 9.88
C GLU A 332 -8.73 -33.40 8.42
N GLY A 333 -9.57 -34.18 7.74
CA GLY A 333 -9.93 -33.97 6.34
C GLY A 333 -8.83 -34.26 5.33
N GLY A 334 -9.17 -34.11 4.05
CA GLY A 334 -8.26 -34.38 2.93
C GLY A 334 -7.87 -35.85 2.77
N GLY A 335 -6.74 -36.08 2.11
CA GLY A 335 -6.13 -37.40 1.95
C GLY A 335 -4.68 -37.40 2.43
N PRO A 336 -3.97 -38.54 2.44
CA PRO A 336 -2.69 -38.71 3.13
C PRO A 336 -1.62 -37.70 2.69
N SER A 337 -1.46 -37.46 1.39
CA SER A 337 -0.54 -36.45 0.86
C SER A 337 -0.93 -34.99 1.19
N GLY A 338 -2.23 -34.74 1.33
CA GLY A 338 -2.74 -33.45 1.80
C GLY A 338 -2.40 -33.24 3.27
N GLN A 339 -2.68 -34.25 4.10
CA GLN A 339 -2.40 -34.25 5.53
C GLN A 339 -0.90 -34.10 5.82
N SER A 340 -0.05 -34.90 5.17
CA SER A 340 1.41 -34.85 5.38
C SER A 340 1.99 -33.48 5.07
N GLY A 341 1.52 -32.83 4.00
CA GLY A 341 1.97 -31.48 3.66
C GLY A 341 1.38 -30.37 4.54
N ALA A 342 0.19 -30.55 5.10
CA ALA A 342 -0.36 -29.64 6.10
C ALA A 342 0.49 -29.69 7.38
N ILE A 343 0.81 -30.90 7.85
CA ILE A 343 1.68 -31.13 9.01
C ILE A 343 3.07 -30.55 8.76
N ARG A 344 3.67 -30.82 7.58
CA ARG A 344 4.97 -30.25 7.18
C ARG A 344 5.02 -28.72 7.35
N TRP A 345 3.98 -28.03 6.86
CA TRP A 345 3.91 -26.57 6.97
C TRP A 345 3.76 -26.13 8.43
N GLY A 346 2.95 -26.83 9.23
CA GLY A 346 2.82 -26.58 10.66
C GLY A 346 4.12 -26.77 11.45
N ILE A 347 4.85 -27.87 11.20
CA ILE A 347 6.18 -28.11 11.79
C ILE A 347 7.12 -26.96 11.43
N ALA A 348 7.22 -26.61 10.14
CA ALA A 348 8.09 -25.53 9.69
C ALA A 348 7.74 -24.18 10.32
N MET A 349 6.44 -23.87 10.46
CA MET A 349 5.96 -22.63 11.09
C MET A 349 6.26 -22.56 12.58
N SER A 350 6.14 -23.68 13.30
CA SER A 350 6.46 -23.77 14.73
C SER A 350 7.96 -23.73 14.99
N LEU A 351 8.78 -24.31 14.11
CA LEU A 351 10.24 -24.34 14.26
C LEU A 351 10.90 -22.96 14.23
N ARG A 352 10.27 -21.95 13.60
CA ARG A 352 10.82 -20.59 13.48
C ARG A 352 11.24 -19.97 14.81
N SER A 353 10.59 -20.32 15.89
CA SER A 353 10.88 -19.74 17.21
C SER A 353 12.02 -20.43 17.96
N PHE A 354 12.50 -21.55 17.44
CA PHE A 354 13.60 -22.32 18.02
C PHE A 354 14.87 -22.24 17.18
N VAL A 355 14.87 -21.45 16.08
CA VAL A 355 16.00 -21.33 15.14
C VAL A 355 16.37 -19.86 14.93
N ASP A 356 17.61 -19.63 14.47
CA ASP A 356 18.13 -18.29 14.18
C ASP A 356 17.47 -17.66 12.94
N GLN A 357 17.48 -16.32 12.86
CA GLN A 357 16.88 -15.57 11.77
C GLN A 357 17.42 -15.96 10.38
N GLU A 358 18.71 -16.32 10.28
CA GLU A 358 19.32 -16.78 9.03
C GLU A 358 18.71 -18.11 8.54
N MET A 359 18.40 -19.02 9.47
CA MET A 359 17.73 -20.28 9.17
C MET A 359 16.26 -20.04 8.77
N ILE A 360 15.60 -19.04 9.34
CA ILE A 360 14.23 -18.68 8.95
C ILE A 360 14.21 -18.22 7.48
N GLU A 361 15.16 -17.38 7.08
CA GLU A 361 15.29 -16.94 5.68
C GLU A 361 15.64 -18.11 4.75
N SER A 362 16.51 -19.04 5.15
CA SER A 362 16.81 -20.22 4.35
C SER A 362 15.59 -21.15 4.21
N MET A 363 14.80 -21.33 5.27
CA MET A 363 13.52 -22.07 5.23
C MET A 363 12.48 -21.38 4.34
N ARG A 364 12.45 -20.03 4.33
CA ARG A 364 11.60 -19.24 3.43
C ARG A 364 11.99 -19.48 1.98
N LEU A 365 13.29 -19.42 1.66
CA LEU A 365 13.81 -19.68 0.31
C LEU A 365 13.57 -21.13 -0.13
N ALA A 366 13.67 -22.10 0.79
CA ALA A 366 13.34 -23.50 0.53
C ALA A 366 11.83 -23.76 0.36
N GLY A 367 10.97 -22.75 0.54
CA GLY A 367 9.51 -22.87 0.38
C GLY A 367 8.80 -23.63 1.51
N LEU A 368 9.48 -23.85 2.64
CA LEU A 368 8.89 -24.52 3.82
C LEU A 368 7.85 -23.65 4.52
N LEU A 369 8.06 -22.34 4.51
CA LEU A 369 7.18 -21.36 5.16
C LEU A 369 6.04 -20.88 4.25
N THR A 370 6.04 -21.27 2.98
CA THR A 370 5.02 -20.83 2.01
C THR A 370 3.84 -21.80 2.00
N ARG A 371 2.63 -21.27 2.23
CA ARG A 371 1.40 -22.06 2.13
C ARG A 371 1.12 -22.46 0.66
N ASP A 372 0.81 -23.74 0.42
CA ASP A 372 0.38 -24.20 -0.91
C ASP A 372 -1.11 -23.87 -1.15
N TYR A 373 -1.37 -22.83 -1.95
CA TYR A 373 -2.71 -22.38 -2.32
C TYR A 373 -3.36 -23.22 -3.43
N ARG A 374 -2.65 -24.18 -4.03
CA ARG A 374 -3.23 -25.00 -5.11
C ARG A 374 -4.40 -25.83 -4.57
N ARG A 375 -5.54 -25.75 -5.25
CA ARG A 375 -6.78 -26.47 -4.96
C ARG A 375 -7.33 -27.09 -6.23
N ARG A 376 -8.19 -28.10 -6.11
CA ARG A 376 -8.89 -28.68 -7.26
C ARG A 376 -9.79 -27.61 -7.85
N GLU A 377 -9.53 -27.24 -9.10
CA GLU A 377 -10.38 -26.31 -9.83
C GLU A 377 -11.78 -26.92 -10.07
N ARG A 378 -12.82 -26.09 -10.02
CA ARG A 378 -14.19 -26.54 -10.29
C ARG A 378 -14.35 -26.93 -11.76
N LYS A 379 -15.24 -27.89 -12.03
CA LYS A 379 -15.71 -28.18 -13.39
C LYS A 379 -16.44 -26.96 -13.97
N LYS A 380 -16.26 -26.70 -15.26
CA LYS A 380 -17.00 -25.67 -16.00
C LYS A 380 -18.17 -26.33 -16.74
N PHE A 381 -19.32 -25.66 -16.79
CA PHE A 381 -20.45 -26.13 -17.59
C PHE A 381 -20.04 -26.18 -19.08
N GLY A 382 -20.56 -27.15 -19.83
CA GLY A 382 -20.18 -27.38 -21.23
C GLY A 382 -18.76 -27.94 -21.44
N GLN A 383 -18.08 -28.40 -20.38
CA GLN A 383 -16.75 -29.01 -20.47
C GLN A 383 -16.75 -30.35 -19.72
N GLU A 384 -15.89 -31.29 -20.12
CA GLU A 384 -15.79 -32.61 -19.49
C GLU A 384 -15.21 -32.50 -18.07
N GLY A 385 -14.20 -31.64 -17.89
CA GLY A 385 -13.56 -31.36 -16.60
C GLY A 385 -13.37 -29.86 -16.34
N ALA A 386 -12.47 -29.51 -15.42
CA ALA A 386 -12.12 -28.10 -15.17
C ALA A 386 -11.43 -27.43 -16.37
N ARG A 387 -10.58 -28.20 -17.07
CA ARG A 387 -9.82 -27.75 -18.24
C ARG A 387 -10.08 -28.63 -19.48
N ARG A 388 -10.29 -29.94 -19.31
CA ARG A 388 -10.60 -30.89 -20.38
C ARG A 388 -11.92 -30.53 -21.07
N LYS A 389 -11.87 -30.41 -22.39
CA LYS A 389 -13.04 -30.17 -23.25
C LYS A 389 -13.56 -31.50 -23.77
N TYR A 390 -14.84 -31.54 -24.14
CA TYR A 390 -15.37 -32.64 -24.92
C TYR A 390 -14.66 -32.72 -26.27
N THR A 391 -14.62 -33.91 -26.86
CA THR A 391 -14.06 -34.11 -28.19
C THR A 391 -14.82 -33.25 -29.21
N TRP A 392 -14.11 -32.31 -29.81
CA TRP A 392 -14.66 -31.46 -30.87
C TRP A 392 -14.74 -32.26 -32.17
N LYS A 393 -15.94 -32.37 -32.75
CA LYS A 393 -16.16 -32.94 -34.08
C LYS A 393 -16.23 -31.79 -35.08
N LYS A 394 -15.34 -31.81 -36.08
CA LYS A 394 -15.24 -30.77 -37.11
C LYS A 394 -16.33 -30.87 -38.18
N ARG A 395 -16.82 -32.08 -38.44
CA ARG A 395 -17.69 -32.44 -39.57
C ARG A 395 -19.09 -32.75 -39.08
#